data_AF-A6MK83-F1
#
_entry.id   AF-A6MK83-F1
#
_cell.length_a   1.000
_cell.length_b   1.000
_cell.length_c   1.000
_cell.angle_alpha   90.00
_cell.angle_beta   90.00
_cell.angle_gamma   90.00
#
_symmetry.space_group_name_H-M   'P 1'
#
loop_
_entity.id
_entity.type
_entity.pdbx_description
1 polymer ?
#
loop_
_entity_poly.entity_id
_entity_poly.type
_entity_poly.pdbx_seq_one_letter_code
_entity_poly.pdbx_strand_id
1 'polypeptide(L)'
;NNRDSAVASEYELVQLLPGERELTIPASANVFYAMDGASHDFLLRQRRRSSTATPGIATGPSASGTPPSEGGGGSFPRIKATGRKIARALF
;
A
#
# COMPACT_ATOMS: atom_id res chain seq x y z
N ASN A 1 16.03 -4.32 31.94
CA ASN A 1 15.07 -4.28 30.82
C ASN A 1 15.88 -3.97 29.55
N ASN A 2 16.32 -5.00 28.84
CA ASN A 2 17.02 -4.93 27.56
C ASN A 2 16.29 -5.98 26.69
N ARG A 3 15.50 -5.51 25.71
CA ARG A 3 14.53 -6.35 25.00
C ARG A 3 15.22 -7.49 24.26
N ASP A 4 14.67 -8.69 24.33
CA ASP A 4 15.19 -9.86 23.61
C ASP A 4 15.18 -9.62 22.10
N SER A 5 16.23 -10.07 21.42
CA SER A 5 16.30 -10.00 19.95
C SER A 5 15.16 -10.78 19.27
N ALA A 6 14.61 -11.78 19.96
CA ALA A 6 13.46 -12.56 19.50
C ALA A 6 12.23 -11.70 19.20
N VAL A 7 12.02 -10.59 19.92
CA VAL A 7 10.88 -9.69 19.69
C VAL A 7 11.17 -8.60 18.65
N ALA A 8 12.39 -8.53 18.08
CA ALA A 8 12.75 -7.49 17.11
C ALA A 8 11.82 -7.48 15.89
N SER A 9 11.32 -8.64 15.47
CA SER A 9 10.36 -8.78 14.35
C SER A 9 8.98 -8.16 14.63
N GLU A 10 8.68 -7.85 15.88
CA GLU A 10 7.46 -7.15 16.29
C GLU A 10 7.60 -5.63 16.23
N TYR A 11 8.80 -5.13 15.94
CA TYR A 11 9.08 -3.72 15.80
C TYR A 11 9.51 -3.40 14.37
N GLU A 12 9.30 -2.16 13.98
CA GLU A 12 9.82 -1.55 12.77
C GLU A 12 10.75 -0.40 13.15
N LEU A 13 11.81 -0.24 12.37
CA LEU A 13 12.77 0.83 12.55
C LEU A 13 12.33 2.03 11.71
N VAL A 14 12.14 3.18 12.35
CA VAL A 14 11.69 4.41 11.69
C VAL A 14 12.71 5.51 11.95
N GLN A 15 13.19 6.15 10.90
CA GLN A 15 14.05 7.31 10.97
C GLN A 15 13.22 8.59 11.08
N LEU A 16 13.59 9.46 12.01
CA LEU A 16 13.01 10.78 12.17
C LEU A 16 13.77 11.78 11.31
N LEU A 17 13.06 12.40 10.36
CA LEU A 17 13.62 13.38 9.45
C LEU A 17 13.19 14.79 9.86
N PRO A 18 13.96 15.82 9.48
CA PRO A 18 13.56 17.21 9.69
C PRO A 18 12.19 17.52 9.05
N GLY A 19 11.42 18.40 9.69
CA GLY A 19 10.10 18.81 9.21
C GLY A 19 8.99 17.79 9.43
N GLU A 20 9.02 17.06 10.56
CA GLU A 20 8.00 16.07 10.96
C GLU A 20 7.79 14.93 9.96
N ARG A 21 8.85 14.63 9.20
CA ARG A 21 8.87 13.53 8.24
C ARG A 21 9.41 12.27 8.89
N GLU A 22 8.92 11.12 8.44
CA GLU A 22 9.39 9.81 8.91
C GLU A 22 9.74 8.92 7.72
N LEU A 23 10.75 8.06 7.90
CA LEU A 23 11.14 7.04 6.93
C LEU A 23 11.22 5.67 7.61
N THR A 24 10.37 4.73 7.22
CA THR A 24 10.43 3.36 7.72
C THR A 24 11.50 2.56 6.98
N ILE A 25 12.44 1.98 7.72
CA ILE A 25 13.48 1.11 7.19
C ILE A 25 12.93 -0.32 7.02
N PRO A 26 13.01 -0.92 5.82
CA PRO A 26 12.56 -2.31 5.62
C PRO A 26 13.36 -3.30 6.49
N ALA A 27 12.68 -4.32 7.03
CA ALA A 27 13.28 -5.27 7.98
C ALA A 27 14.46 -6.07 7.42
N SER A 28 14.53 -6.28 6.10
CA SER A 28 15.62 -6.97 5.41
C SER A 28 16.68 -6.03 4.83
N ALA A 29 16.48 -4.72 4.89
CA ALA A 29 17.40 -3.75 4.31
C ALA A 29 18.59 -3.52 5.24
N ASN A 30 19.75 -3.26 4.64
CA ASN A 30 20.88 -2.69 5.37
C ASN A 30 20.60 -1.20 5.63
N VAL A 31 20.52 -0.83 6.91
CA VAL A 31 20.17 0.52 7.38
C VAL A 31 21.06 1.58 6.73
N PHE A 32 22.36 1.33 6.57
CA PHE A 32 23.31 2.31 6.04
C PHE A 32 22.95 2.82 4.64
N TYR A 33 22.37 1.96 3.79
CA TYR A 33 21.97 2.34 2.44
C TYR A 33 20.52 2.78 2.33
N ALA A 34 19.69 2.40 3.29
CA ALA A 34 18.26 2.70 3.29
C ALA A 34 17.92 3.99 4.05
N MET A 35 18.81 4.45 4.94
CA MET A 35 18.61 5.67 5.69
C MET A 35 18.87 6.93 4.86
N ASP A 36 18.24 8.02 5.24
CA ASP A 36 18.51 9.35 4.71
C ASP A 36 19.70 9.99 5.46
N GLY A 37 20.63 10.60 4.74
CA GLY A 37 21.83 11.20 5.35
C GLY A 37 21.58 12.47 6.17
N ALA A 38 20.37 13.04 6.12
CA ALA A 38 20.06 14.29 6.82
C ALA A 38 19.84 14.11 8.33
N SER A 39 19.64 12.88 8.82
CA SER A 39 19.39 12.59 10.24
C SER A 39 19.96 11.23 10.64
N HIS A 40 20.30 11.07 11.92
CA HIS A 40 20.69 9.77 12.49
C HIS A 40 19.77 9.38 13.66
N ASP A 41 18.61 10.04 13.76
CA ASP A 41 17.63 9.79 14.80
C ASP A 41 16.67 8.69 14.35
N PHE A 42 16.53 7.64 15.16
CA PHE A 42 15.66 6.51 14.88
C PHE A 42 14.81 6.16 16.10
N LEU A 43 13.60 5.66 15.85
CA LEU A 43 12.73 5.05 16.85
C LEU A 43 12.34 3.63 16.44
N LEU A 44 12.12 2.79 17.44
CA LEU A 44 11.51 1.47 17.25
C LEU A 44 10.02 1.58 17.51
N ARG A 45 9.21 1.44 16.46
CA ARG A 45 7.75 1.45 16.55
C ARG A 45 7.24 0.02 16.56
N GLN A 46 6.28 -0.27 17.42
CA GLN A 46 5.67 -1.61 17.40
C GLN A 46 4.91 -1.78 16.08
N ARG A 47 5.28 -2.82 15.33
CA ARG A 47 4.69 -3.14 14.04
C ARG A 47 3.24 -3.52 14.27
N ARG A 48 2.32 -2.74 13.71
CA ARG A 48 0.91 -3.11 13.71
C ARG A 48 0.78 -4.35 12.82
N ARG A 49 0.27 -5.45 13.36
CA ARG A 49 -0.10 -6.61 12.54
C ARG A 49 -1.25 -6.19 11.63
N SER A 50 -0.92 -5.61 10.49
CA SER A 50 -1.85 -5.49 9.39
C SER A 50 -2.19 -6.91 8.96
N SER A 51 -3.36 -7.40 9.38
CA SER A 51 -4.02 -8.51 8.71
C SER A 51 -3.99 -8.21 7.21
N THR A 52 -3.20 -8.99 6.48
CA THR A 52 -3.23 -9.09 5.01
C THR A 52 -3.41 -7.75 4.27
N ALA A 53 -2.34 -6.95 4.20
CA ALA A 53 -2.19 -5.99 3.11
C ALA A 53 -0.94 -6.39 2.34
N THR A 54 -1.16 -7.21 1.30
CA THR A 54 -0.24 -7.41 0.19
C THR A 54 0.36 -6.06 -0.21
N PRO A 55 1.69 -5.88 -0.26
CA PRO A 55 2.27 -4.70 -0.88
C PRO A 55 1.83 -4.74 -2.35
N GLY A 56 0.84 -3.91 -2.68
CA GLY A 56 0.36 -3.73 -4.03
C GLY A 56 1.51 -3.19 -4.87
N ILE A 57 2.20 -4.10 -5.55
CA ILE A 57 2.94 -3.77 -6.77
C ILE A 57 1.89 -3.18 -7.70
N ALA A 58 2.05 -1.89 -7.98
CA ALA A 58 1.29 -1.20 -9.00
C ALA A 58 1.63 -1.82 -10.36
N THR A 59 0.79 -2.75 -10.80
CA THR A 59 0.62 -3.13 -12.20
C THR A 59 -0.88 -3.26 -12.43
N GLY A 60 -1.35 -2.68 -13.55
CA GLY A 60 -2.75 -2.38 -13.86
C GLY A 60 -3.77 -3.54 -13.82
N PRO A 61 -5.05 -3.21 -14.08
CA PRO A 61 -6.19 -3.98 -13.59
C PRO A 61 -6.51 -5.17 -14.50
N SER A 62 -6.84 -6.32 -13.90
CA SER A 62 -7.61 -7.37 -14.57
C SER A 62 -8.82 -7.72 -13.71
N ALA A 63 -9.98 -7.47 -14.30
CA ALA A 63 -11.30 -7.59 -13.70
C ALA A 63 -11.71 -9.06 -13.49
N SER A 64 -12.33 -9.36 -12.35
CA SER A 64 -13.26 -10.50 -12.22
C SER A 64 -14.22 -10.32 -11.05
N GLY A 65 -15.40 -9.78 -11.37
CA GLY A 65 -16.73 -10.03 -10.81
C GLY A 65 -16.94 -10.22 -9.30
N THR A 66 -17.49 -9.20 -8.63
CA THR A 66 -18.72 -9.23 -7.77
C THR A 66 -18.83 -7.91 -6.97
N PRO A 67 -19.95 -7.15 -6.99
CA PRO A 67 -20.07 -5.96 -6.14
C PRO A 67 -20.71 -6.33 -4.78
N PRO A 68 -20.14 -5.90 -3.64
CA PRO A 68 -20.92 -5.67 -2.43
C PRO A 68 -21.58 -4.28 -2.49
N SER A 69 -22.76 -4.22 -1.87
CA SER A 69 -23.68 -3.09 -1.83
C SER A 69 -23.05 -1.79 -1.34
N GLU A 70 -23.35 -0.76 -2.12
CA GLU A 70 -23.24 0.69 -1.95
C GLU A 70 -23.21 1.24 -0.51
N GLY A 71 -22.22 2.10 -0.26
CA GLY A 71 -22.19 3.02 0.87
C GLY A 71 -21.17 4.14 0.62
N GLY A 72 -21.62 5.25 0.02
CA GLY A 72 -20.99 6.57 0.18
C GLY A 72 -20.22 7.15 -1.02
N GLY A 73 -20.89 8.09 -1.71
CA GLY A 73 -20.33 9.39 -2.04
C GLY A 73 -19.31 9.50 -3.19
N GLY A 74 -19.76 10.02 -4.34
CA GLY A 74 -18.88 10.59 -5.36
C GLY A 74 -19.43 10.44 -6.77
N SER A 75 -19.98 11.52 -7.32
CA SER A 75 -20.58 11.60 -8.65
C SER A 75 -19.57 11.28 -9.77
N PHE A 76 -19.69 10.11 -10.38
CA PHE A 76 -19.11 9.81 -11.70
C PHE A 76 -20.24 9.51 -12.68
N PRO A 77 -20.30 10.17 -13.85
CA PRO A 77 -21.38 9.97 -14.82
C PRO A 77 -21.35 8.53 -15.35
N ARG A 78 -22.38 7.76 -15.01
CA ARG A 78 -22.52 6.34 -15.38
C ARG A 78 -23.06 6.22 -16.80
N ILE A 79 -22.18 6.42 -17.80
CA ILE A 79 -22.52 6.23 -19.21
C ILE A 79 -22.77 4.73 -19.45
N LYS A 80 -24.04 4.34 -19.57
CA LYS A 80 -24.44 2.99 -20.00
C LYS A 80 -24.53 3.01 -21.52
N ALA A 81 -23.42 2.77 -22.20
CA ALA A 81 -23.42 2.61 -23.64
C ALA A 81 -24.05 1.25 -24.00
N THR A 82 -25.35 1.22 -24.25
CA THR A 82 -26.03 0.07 -24.84
C THR A 82 -25.61 -0.04 -26.30
N GLY A 83 -24.62 -0.89 -26.58
CA GLY A 83 -24.13 -1.15 -27.93
C GLY A 83 -25.22 -1.77 -28.82
N ARG A 84 -25.65 -1.04 -29.86
CA ARG A 84 -26.53 -1.58 -30.91
C ARG A 84 -25.71 -2.52 -31.80
N LYS A 85 -26.15 -3.78 -31.94
CA LYS A 85 -25.55 -4.77 -32.87
C LYS A 85 -25.73 -4.27 -34.31
N ILE A 86 -24.63 -4.11 -35.04
CA ILE A 86 -24.68 -3.93 -36.50
C ILE A 86 -24.84 -5.33 -37.10
N ALA A 87 -26.03 -5.63 -37.61
CA ALA A 87 -26.23 -6.81 -38.45
C ALA A 87 -25.52 -6.59 -39.79
N ARG A 88 -24.65 -7.52 -40.21
CA ARG A 88 -24.20 -7.61 -41.60
C ARG A 88 -25.10 -8.61 -42.31
N ALA A 89 -25.96 -8.13 -43.18
CA ALA A 89 -26.59 -8.93 -44.22
C ALA A 89 -25.54 -9.25 -45.29
N LEU A 90 -25.50 -10.50 -45.75
CA LEU A 90 -24.99 -10.86 -47.07
C LEU A 90 -26.00 -11.85 -47.67
N PHE A 91 -26.31 -11.57 -48.94
CA PHE A 91 -27.22 -12.29 -49.83
C PHE A 91 -26.68 -13.68 -50.18
#